data_AF-A0A4Z1EHI6-F1
#
_entry.id   AF-A0A4Z1EHI6-F1
#
_cell.length_a   1.000
_cell.length_b   1.000
_cell.length_c   1.000
_cell.angle_alpha   90.00
_cell.angle_beta   90.00
_cell.angle_gamma   90.00
#
_symmetry.space_group_name_H-M   'P 1'
#
loop_
_entity.id
_entity.type
_entity.pdbx_description
1 polymer ?
#
loop_
_entity_poly.entity_id
_entity_poly.type
_entity_poly.pdbx_seq_one_letter_code
_entity_poly.pdbx_strand_id
1 'polypeptide(L)'
;MNVALAIDENLTQDSQASTLSLDLEPEAVFRAALGNICGLFVTVADSRVYLIHQTARSFLLSDGKKQTNTIECPTFRWKNYVYPPEAHLLLSNICINYLLFYGLERDISVIREEWLKFNESYWEKPTPGRYYLIPEHSLVVYASNNWCKHLLHTNLEQGSPIHENAWMLCDTNHGFFKIWIMGIFSRSSPDDLSILDSLEIAARLGLEFVARRALQSPTLSHRYSAALCRAIELTHESVVQTILEAGKIDDLDKFLEFTIEVDGTNGVDTFGTIRLLVEHGAGSLDLRPALIVAANRGLYHVVRFFVNDCGTDIKSPLDDGLSILCSLYANTYPKIDEQILSYLFGRGVDPNGVPGNTVTPLEEATLKSRVTMVKVLLEHGADVNLSGSSDRGSPLYQILKNPWYTPKVEEHDNPDHLLELLNLKWSRDCLIQMLLTAGAETDGLPEELLEQLLEYNNRQKQREKLGVCIDTGLDLKKVAQSRVQLSLKKKACSGSVATV
;
A
#
# COMPACT_ATOMS: atom_id res chain seq x y z
N MET A 1 35.42 -7.00 9.61
CA MET A 1 36.09 -6.01 8.74
C MET A 1 37.24 -6.64 7.97
N ASN A 2 38.14 -7.38 8.64
CA ASN A 2 39.28 -8.06 7.99
C ASN A 2 38.87 -9.09 6.93
N VAL A 3 37.77 -9.82 7.18
CA VAL A 3 37.21 -10.79 6.23
C VAL A 3 36.86 -10.15 4.88
N ALA A 4 36.29 -8.93 4.88
CA ALA A 4 35.90 -8.24 3.67
C ALA A 4 37.10 -7.85 2.78
N LEU A 5 38.23 -7.49 3.39
CA LEU A 5 39.46 -7.12 2.67
C LEU A 5 40.19 -8.35 2.13
N ALA A 6 40.23 -9.45 2.90
CA ALA A 6 40.88 -10.69 2.47
C ALA A 6 40.16 -11.36 1.27
N ILE A 7 38.85 -11.14 1.12
CA ILE A 7 38.05 -11.71 0.03
C ILE A 7 38.24 -10.95 -1.29
N ASP A 8 38.53 -9.64 -1.23
CA ASP A 8 38.72 -8.78 -2.41
C ASP A 8 40.05 -9.08 -3.13
N GLU A 9 41.07 -9.56 -2.40
CA GLU A 9 42.44 -9.66 -2.93
C GLU A 9 42.81 -11.04 -3.53
N ASN A 10 42.14 -12.16 -3.22
CA ASN A 10 42.73 -13.50 -3.49
C ASN A 10 41.83 -14.68 -3.93
N LEU A 11 40.52 -14.54 -4.11
CA LEU A 11 39.63 -15.73 -4.12
C LEU A 11 39.24 -16.37 -5.46
N THR A 12 40.04 -16.24 -6.52
CA THR A 12 39.80 -17.00 -7.76
C THR A 12 40.67 -18.24 -7.97
N GLN A 13 41.55 -18.63 -7.03
CA GLN A 13 42.50 -19.74 -7.29
C GLN A 13 42.36 -21.01 -6.44
N ASP A 14 41.77 -20.99 -5.24
CA ASP A 14 41.61 -22.22 -4.42
C ASP A 14 40.16 -22.46 -3.96
N SER A 15 39.43 -23.25 -4.74
CA SER A 15 38.01 -23.59 -4.57
C SER A 15 37.68 -24.51 -3.37
N GLN A 16 38.64 -24.77 -2.48
CA GLN A 16 38.52 -25.68 -1.33
C GLN A 16 38.84 -25.04 0.03
N ALA A 17 39.23 -23.75 0.06
CA ALA A 17 39.58 -23.04 1.28
C ALA A 17 38.34 -22.80 2.19
N SER A 18 38.49 -22.96 3.52
CA SER A 18 37.47 -22.63 4.56
C SER A 18 37.61 -21.18 5.02
N THR A 19 36.59 -20.56 5.64
CA THR A 19 36.74 -19.16 6.14
C THR A 19 37.75 -19.10 7.28
N LEU A 20 37.98 -20.23 7.95
CA LEU A 20 39.05 -20.46 8.93
C LEU A 20 40.46 -20.49 8.31
N SER A 21 40.58 -20.53 6.98
CA SER A 21 41.85 -20.46 6.25
C SER A 21 42.16 -19.10 5.64
N LEU A 22 41.27 -18.11 5.83
CA LEU A 22 41.59 -16.73 5.54
C LEU A 22 42.66 -16.27 6.53
N ASP A 23 43.80 -15.81 6.04
CA ASP A 23 44.88 -15.23 6.86
C ASP A 23 44.45 -13.84 7.33
N LEU A 24 43.56 -13.82 8.33
CA LEU A 24 43.03 -12.59 8.89
C LEU A 24 44.04 -12.02 9.87
N GLU A 25 44.49 -10.79 9.61
CA GLU A 25 45.28 -10.05 10.60
C GLU A 25 44.51 -9.96 11.93
N PRO A 26 45.20 -10.04 13.10
CA PRO A 26 44.54 -9.83 14.39
C PRO A 26 43.88 -8.46 14.48
N GLU A 27 42.74 -8.33 15.17
CA GLU A 27 41.98 -7.06 15.27
C GLU A 27 42.85 -5.89 15.78
N ALA A 28 43.77 -6.17 16.70
CA ALA A 28 44.73 -5.17 17.20
C ALA A 28 45.71 -4.69 16.11
N VAL A 29 46.20 -5.60 15.26
CA VAL A 29 47.08 -5.29 14.13
C VAL A 29 46.32 -4.48 13.09
N PHE A 30 45.11 -4.92 12.76
CA PHE A 30 44.26 -4.18 11.82
C PHE A 30 43.91 -2.77 12.32
N ARG A 31 43.56 -2.62 13.60
CA ARG A 31 43.28 -1.32 14.22
C ARG A 31 44.50 -0.39 14.13
N ALA A 32 45.70 -0.93 14.37
CA ALA A 32 46.94 -0.19 14.25
C ALA A 32 47.23 0.18 12.78
N ALA A 33 47.05 -0.75 11.84
CA ALA A 33 47.20 -0.51 10.40
C ALA A 33 46.24 0.58 9.91
N LEU A 34 44.96 0.51 10.30
CA LEU A 34 43.96 1.52 9.95
C LEU A 34 44.32 2.91 10.51
N GLY A 35 44.79 2.96 11.75
CA GLY A 35 45.30 4.19 12.38
C GLY A 35 46.53 4.75 11.68
N ASN A 36 47.43 3.89 11.19
CA ASN A 36 48.62 4.29 10.44
C ASN A 36 48.27 4.81 9.04
N ILE A 37 47.30 4.20 8.36
CA ILE A 37 46.87 4.60 7.00
C ILE A 37 46.07 5.89 7.04
N CYS A 38 45.10 5.98 7.97
CA CYS A 38 44.14 7.08 8.00
C CYS A 38 44.53 8.21 8.97
N GLY A 39 45.54 8.01 9.81
CA GLY A 39 45.91 8.96 10.87
C GLY A 39 44.74 9.25 11.82
N LEU A 40 44.68 10.49 12.30
CA LEU A 40 43.59 10.97 13.18
C LEU A 40 42.25 11.09 12.46
N PHE A 41 42.18 10.89 11.15
CA PHE A 41 40.96 11.09 10.36
C PHE A 41 39.88 10.05 10.68
N VAL A 42 40.31 8.87 11.16
CA VAL A 42 39.46 7.75 11.49
C VAL A 42 39.73 7.33 12.94
N THR A 43 38.68 7.00 13.68
CA THR A 43 38.76 6.46 15.04
C THR A 43 38.04 5.12 15.10
N VAL A 44 38.68 4.12 15.71
CA VAL A 44 38.09 2.79 15.92
C VAL A 44 37.66 2.67 17.38
N ALA A 45 36.37 2.43 17.62
CA ALA A 45 35.77 2.20 18.93
C ALA A 45 34.68 1.12 18.82
N ASP A 46 34.66 0.19 19.78
CA ASP A 46 33.69 -0.93 19.84
C ASP A 46 33.56 -1.72 18.52
N SER A 47 34.71 -2.05 17.92
CA SER A 47 34.82 -2.74 16.61
C SER A 47 34.08 -2.03 15.46
N ARG A 48 33.86 -0.72 15.59
CA ARG A 48 33.30 0.17 14.57
C ARG A 48 34.28 1.27 14.20
N VAL A 49 34.18 1.70 12.96
CA VAL A 49 35.04 2.73 12.37
C VAL A 49 34.26 4.02 12.20
N TYR A 50 34.75 5.09 12.81
CA TYR A 50 34.15 6.41 12.79
C TYR A 50 35.06 7.40 12.07
N LEU A 51 34.48 8.32 11.32
CA LEU A 51 35.18 9.51 10.87
C LEU A 51 35.29 10.50 12.03
N ILE A 52 36.40 11.24 12.09
CA ILE A 52 36.65 12.23 13.16
C ILE A 52 35.56 13.31 13.27
N HIS A 53 34.85 13.62 12.17
CA HIS A 53 33.77 14.60 12.16
C HIS A 53 32.77 14.36 11.01
N GLN A 54 31.52 14.82 11.14
CA GLN A 54 30.51 14.70 10.08
C GLN A 54 30.90 15.42 8.77
N THR A 55 31.66 16.50 8.86
CA THR A 55 32.17 17.22 7.67
C THR A 55 33.17 16.39 6.87
N ALA A 56 33.86 15.43 7.48
CA ALA A 56 34.74 14.49 6.78
C ALA A 56 33.95 13.60 5.81
N ARG A 57 32.75 13.14 6.23
CA ARG A 57 31.83 12.39 5.35
C ARG A 57 31.41 13.25 4.17
N SER A 58 31.03 14.50 4.44
CA SER A 58 30.57 15.44 3.40
C SER A 58 31.69 15.83 2.43
N PHE A 59 32.94 15.86 2.91
CA PHE A 59 34.12 16.13 2.08
C PHE A 59 34.43 14.96 1.14
N LEU A 60 34.31 13.72 1.63
CA LEU A 60 34.61 12.52 0.86
C LEU A 60 33.52 12.14 -0.14
N LEU A 61 32.24 12.44 0.12
CA LEU A 61 31.17 12.09 -0.82
C LEU A 61 31.14 13.03 -2.04
N SER A 62 30.88 12.47 -3.23
CA SER A 62 30.80 13.23 -4.48
C SER A 62 29.62 12.75 -5.32
N ASP A 63 28.93 13.69 -5.95
CA ASP A 63 27.80 13.46 -6.86
C ASP A 63 28.25 13.28 -8.34
N GLY A 64 29.52 12.89 -8.56
CA GLY A 64 30.04 12.57 -9.90
C GLY A 64 30.46 13.77 -10.76
N LYS A 65 30.48 15.00 -10.24
CA LYS A 65 30.78 16.24 -11.00
C LYS A 65 32.12 16.92 -10.66
N LYS A 66 33.05 16.27 -9.95
CA LYS A 66 34.35 16.89 -9.59
C LYS A 66 35.46 16.47 -10.55
N GLN A 67 36.17 17.46 -11.12
CA GLN A 67 37.40 17.26 -11.89
C GLN A 67 38.50 16.65 -11.03
N THR A 68 39.28 15.78 -11.65
CA THR A 68 40.33 14.92 -11.07
C THR A 68 41.67 15.65 -10.97
N ASN A 69 42.04 16.12 -9.79
CA ASN A 69 43.45 16.26 -9.42
C ASN A 69 43.87 14.99 -8.66
N THR A 70 43.96 13.85 -9.34
CA THR A 70 44.39 12.59 -8.73
C THR A 70 45.81 12.72 -8.22
N ILE A 71 46.01 12.48 -6.92
CA ILE A 71 47.35 12.37 -6.34
C ILE A 71 47.81 10.93 -6.57
N GLU A 72 48.88 10.78 -7.35
CA GLU A 72 49.49 9.48 -7.62
C GLU A 72 50.61 9.23 -6.61
N CYS A 73 50.48 8.17 -5.81
CA CYS A 73 51.55 7.62 -4.98
C CYS A 73 52.05 6.30 -5.61
N PRO A 74 53.26 5.84 -5.27
CA PRO A 74 53.84 4.61 -5.83
C PRO A 74 53.00 3.34 -5.60
N THR A 75 52.20 3.33 -4.53
CA THR A 75 51.44 2.15 -4.08
C THR A 75 49.92 2.29 -4.21
N PHE A 76 49.39 3.50 -4.40
CA PHE A 76 47.95 3.72 -4.58
C PHE A 76 47.64 5.05 -5.27
N ARG A 77 46.49 5.11 -5.95
CA ARG A 77 45.94 6.33 -6.55
C ARG A 77 44.81 6.85 -5.67
N TRP A 78 44.96 8.04 -5.09
CA TRP A 78 43.90 8.66 -4.32
C TRP A 78 42.88 9.31 -5.27
N LYS A 79 41.61 8.86 -5.19
CA LYS A 79 40.51 9.36 -6.04
C LYS A 79 39.90 10.68 -5.56
N ASN A 80 40.31 11.19 -4.39
CA ASN A 80 39.82 12.41 -3.75
C ASN A 80 38.35 12.38 -3.26
N TYR A 81 37.58 11.36 -3.63
CA TYR A 81 36.19 11.19 -3.22
C TYR A 81 35.78 9.70 -3.24
N VAL A 82 34.65 9.42 -2.60
CA VAL A 82 33.91 8.15 -2.64
C VAL A 82 32.65 8.39 -3.46
N TYR A 83 32.55 7.68 -4.58
CA TYR A 83 31.35 7.69 -5.41
C TYR A 83 30.40 6.59 -4.93
N PRO A 84 29.17 6.92 -4.48
CA PRO A 84 28.29 5.93 -3.86
C PRO A 84 28.00 4.69 -4.72
N PRO A 85 27.74 4.80 -6.04
CA PRO A 85 27.52 3.61 -6.87
C PRO A 85 28.74 2.67 -6.98
N GLU A 86 29.95 3.23 -7.04
CA GLU A 86 31.19 2.43 -7.02
C GLU A 86 31.39 1.75 -5.66
N ALA A 87 31.12 2.45 -4.56
CA ALA A 87 31.22 1.88 -3.21
C ALA A 87 30.19 0.77 -3.00
N HIS A 88 28.96 0.97 -3.49
CA HIS A 88 27.93 -0.06 -3.49
C HIS A 88 28.32 -1.27 -4.34
N LEU A 89 28.96 -1.05 -5.49
CA LEU A 89 29.45 -2.15 -6.32
C LEU A 89 30.50 -2.97 -5.58
N LEU A 90 31.49 -2.31 -4.97
CA LEU A 90 32.51 -2.97 -4.15
C LEU A 90 31.88 -3.79 -3.01
N LEU A 91 30.97 -3.18 -2.24
CA LEU A 91 30.30 -3.86 -1.14
C LEU A 91 29.44 -5.04 -1.62
N SER A 92 28.76 -4.90 -2.76
CA SER A 92 27.98 -5.99 -3.35
C SER A 92 28.87 -7.16 -3.78
N ASN A 93 30.03 -6.89 -4.42
CA ASN A 93 31.00 -7.92 -4.78
C ASN A 93 31.53 -8.66 -3.55
N ILE A 94 31.96 -7.94 -2.52
CA ILE A 94 32.44 -8.54 -1.27
C ILE A 94 31.36 -9.45 -0.67
N CYS A 95 30.13 -8.95 -0.57
CA CYS A 95 29.04 -9.71 0.04
C CYS A 95 28.69 -10.96 -0.78
N ILE A 96 28.56 -10.82 -2.11
CA ILE A 96 28.20 -11.93 -3.00
C ILE A 96 29.32 -12.98 -3.02
N ASN A 97 30.57 -12.57 -3.21
CA ASN A 97 31.72 -13.49 -3.25
C ASN A 97 31.87 -14.22 -1.91
N TYR A 98 31.62 -13.55 -0.79
CA TYR A 98 31.62 -14.20 0.52
C TYR A 98 30.54 -15.27 0.64
N LEU A 99 29.32 -15.01 0.15
CA LEU A 99 28.22 -15.99 0.17
C LEU A 99 28.42 -17.14 -0.82
N LEU A 100 29.19 -16.92 -1.89
CA LEU A 100 29.60 -17.94 -2.86
C LEU A 100 30.88 -18.68 -2.46
N PHE A 101 31.43 -18.37 -1.28
CA PHE A 101 32.65 -19.00 -0.83
C PHE A 101 32.37 -20.43 -0.37
N TYR A 102 32.89 -21.43 -1.09
CA TYR A 102 32.59 -22.85 -0.87
C TYR A 102 32.92 -23.34 0.55
N GLY A 103 33.97 -22.77 1.16
CA GLY A 103 34.33 -23.01 2.55
C GLY A 103 33.23 -22.70 3.57
N LEU A 104 32.35 -21.74 3.23
CA LEU A 104 31.27 -21.30 4.09
C LEU A 104 30.21 -22.38 4.31
N GLU A 105 29.99 -23.29 3.35
CA GLU A 105 29.03 -24.40 3.50
C GLU A 105 29.43 -25.34 4.64
N ARG A 106 30.72 -25.70 4.66
CA ARG A 106 31.31 -26.54 5.70
C ARG A 106 31.23 -25.84 7.05
N ASP A 107 31.58 -24.57 7.09
CA ASP A 107 31.59 -23.77 8.32
C ASP A 107 30.16 -23.60 8.86
N ILE A 108 29.15 -23.31 8.02
CA ILE A 108 27.73 -23.24 8.42
C ILE A 108 27.19 -24.59 8.90
N SER A 109 27.60 -25.70 8.29
CA SER A 109 27.18 -27.03 8.73
C SER A 109 27.73 -27.37 10.11
N VAL A 110 29.00 -27.04 10.38
CA VAL A 110 29.63 -27.14 11.70
C VAL A 110 28.92 -26.24 12.71
N ILE A 111 28.65 -24.98 12.34
CA ILE A 111 27.89 -24.03 13.17
C ILE A 111 26.53 -24.62 13.51
N ARG A 112 25.79 -25.17 12.54
CA ARG A 112 24.47 -25.74 12.76
C ARG A 112 24.50 -26.92 13.74
N GLU A 113 25.50 -27.80 13.64
CA GLU A 113 25.68 -28.89 14.60
C GLU A 113 26.01 -28.40 16.01
N GLU A 114 26.88 -27.40 16.14
CA GLU A 114 27.17 -26.75 17.43
C GLU A 114 25.94 -26.04 18.00
N TRP A 115 25.14 -25.40 17.14
CA TRP A 115 23.91 -24.69 17.50
C TRP A 115 22.80 -25.63 17.98
N LEU A 116 22.66 -26.79 17.33
CA LEU A 116 21.73 -27.85 17.75
C LEU A 116 22.12 -28.43 19.11
N LYS A 117 23.42 -28.63 19.38
CA LYS A 117 23.93 -29.08 20.69
C LYS A 117 23.67 -28.06 21.80
N PHE A 118 23.75 -26.77 21.51
CA PHE A 118 23.50 -25.70 22.49
C PHE A 118 22.01 -25.55 22.86
N ASN A 119 21.11 -25.82 21.90
CA ASN A 119 19.66 -25.69 22.11
C ASN A 119 19.01 -26.84 22.89
N GLU A 120 19.64 -28.02 23.01
CA GLU A 120 19.11 -29.11 23.86
C GLU A 120 19.11 -28.75 25.36
N SER A 121 19.92 -27.79 25.79
CA SER A 121 20.17 -27.51 27.21
C SER A 121 19.30 -26.41 27.85
N TYR A 122 18.59 -25.56 27.10
CA TYR A 122 18.08 -24.28 27.64
C TYR A 122 16.73 -23.80 27.05
N TRP A 123 15.70 -24.66 27.06
CA TRP A 123 14.40 -24.35 26.45
C TRP A 123 13.49 -23.33 27.19
N GLU A 124 13.91 -22.67 28.29
CA GLU A 124 12.95 -21.98 29.17
C GLU A 124 13.00 -20.44 29.25
N LYS A 125 13.84 -19.71 28.51
CA LYS A 125 13.77 -18.23 28.56
C LYS A 125 13.94 -17.53 27.20
N PRO A 126 13.04 -16.61 26.82
CA PRO A 126 13.26 -15.72 25.69
C PRO A 126 14.20 -14.59 26.15
N THR A 127 15.49 -14.67 25.80
CA THR A 127 16.46 -13.60 26.05
C THR A 127 16.71 -12.72 24.81
N PRO A 128 17.02 -11.42 25.01
CA PRO A 128 17.23 -10.46 23.93
C PRO A 128 18.63 -10.64 23.31
N GLY A 129 18.72 -10.64 21.97
CA GLY A 129 19.99 -10.49 21.24
C GLY A 129 20.65 -11.79 20.77
N ARG A 130 20.00 -12.52 19.85
CA ARG A 130 20.44 -13.83 19.30
C ARG A 130 21.68 -13.83 18.36
N TYR A 131 22.54 -12.81 18.35
CA TYR A 131 23.57 -12.64 17.29
C TYR A 131 25.00 -12.40 17.77
N TYR A 132 25.27 -12.49 19.07
CA TYR A 132 26.60 -12.22 19.63
C TYR A 132 27.48 -13.46 19.78
N LEU A 133 27.05 -14.63 19.30
CA LEU A 133 27.67 -15.90 19.72
C LEU A 133 28.75 -16.47 18.78
N ILE A 134 28.96 -15.92 17.57
CA ILE A 134 30.15 -16.28 16.74
C ILE A 134 30.68 -15.04 16.00
N PRO A 135 31.53 -14.22 16.64
CA PRO A 135 32.15 -13.02 16.05
C PRO A 135 32.80 -13.25 14.68
N GLU A 136 33.33 -14.44 14.45
CA GLU A 136 34.06 -14.88 13.25
C GLU A 136 33.19 -14.88 11.98
N HIS A 137 31.86 -14.96 12.10
CA HIS A 137 30.91 -14.98 10.97
C HIS A 137 29.94 -13.80 10.94
N SER A 138 30.26 -12.71 11.65
CA SER A 138 29.47 -11.47 11.65
C SER A 138 29.19 -10.91 10.23
N LEU A 139 30.08 -11.18 9.27
CA LEU A 139 29.90 -10.78 7.88
C LEU A 139 28.79 -11.57 7.18
N VAL A 140 28.46 -12.81 7.58
CA VAL A 140 27.43 -13.64 6.89
C VAL A 140 26.07 -12.98 7.01
N VAL A 141 25.72 -12.54 8.22
CA VAL A 141 24.46 -11.85 8.49
C VAL A 141 24.40 -10.54 7.73
N TYR A 142 25.49 -9.76 7.74
CA TYR A 142 25.55 -8.51 7.00
C TYR A 142 25.41 -8.73 5.49
N ALA A 143 26.22 -9.62 4.92
CA ALA A 143 26.22 -9.94 3.50
C ALA A 143 24.83 -10.43 3.07
N SER A 144 24.27 -11.41 3.78
CA SER A 144 22.95 -12.00 3.47
C SER A 144 21.82 -10.98 3.44
N ASN A 145 21.88 -9.95 4.29
CA ASN A 145 20.84 -8.92 4.41
C ASN A 145 21.06 -7.69 3.52
N ASN A 146 22.25 -7.48 2.95
CA ASN A 146 22.61 -6.21 2.30
C ASN A 146 23.20 -6.34 0.90
N TRP A 147 23.59 -7.54 0.45
CA TRP A 147 24.20 -7.70 -0.88
C TRP A 147 23.28 -7.18 -2.00
N CYS A 148 21.98 -7.50 -1.95
CA CYS A 148 21.00 -7.06 -2.93
C CYS A 148 20.74 -5.55 -2.87
N LYS A 149 20.68 -4.99 -1.65
CA LYS A 149 20.49 -3.54 -1.44
C LYS A 149 21.65 -2.77 -2.04
N HIS A 150 22.87 -3.24 -1.85
CA HIS A 150 24.04 -2.64 -2.48
C HIS A 150 23.97 -2.76 -4.00
N LEU A 151 23.65 -3.95 -4.51
CA LEU A 151 23.54 -4.19 -5.95
C LEU A 151 22.53 -3.24 -6.63
N LEU A 152 21.38 -3.00 -6.00
CA LEU A 152 20.34 -2.07 -6.52
C LEU A 152 20.79 -0.60 -6.60
N HIS A 153 21.82 -0.19 -5.85
CA HIS A 153 22.35 1.18 -5.87
C HIS A 153 23.58 1.33 -6.77
N THR A 154 23.87 0.35 -7.63
CA THR A 154 24.99 0.37 -8.57
C THR A 154 24.55 0.86 -9.96
N ASN A 155 25.49 1.41 -10.73
CA ASN A 155 25.30 1.75 -12.15
C ASN A 155 25.91 0.65 -13.02
N LEU A 156 25.39 -0.58 -12.93
CA LEU A 156 25.92 -1.71 -13.68
C LEU A 156 25.46 -1.70 -15.14
N GLU A 157 26.39 -2.00 -16.05
CA GLU A 157 26.06 -2.32 -17.43
C GLU A 157 25.47 -3.74 -17.53
N GLN A 158 24.64 -3.95 -18.54
CA GLN A 158 24.04 -5.25 -18.83
C GLN A 158 25.16 -6.28 -19.10
N GLY A 159 25.08 -7.45 -18.47
CA GLY A 159 26.08 -8.52 -18.63
C GLY A 159 27.29 -8.46 -17.69
N SER A 160 27.30 -7.58 -16.68
CA SER A 160 28.34 -7.60 -15.64
C SER A 160 28.48 -8.98 -14.97
N PRO A 161 29.71 -9.49 -14.72
CA PRO A 161 29.94 -10.79 -14.08
C PRO A 161 29.24 -10.97 -12.73
N ILE A 162 29.01 -9.86 -12.00
CA ILE A 162 28.31 -9.88 -10.72
C ILE A 162 26.86 -10.38 -10.84
N HIS A 163 26.23 -10.23 -12.03
CA HIS A 163 24.88 -10.75 -12.27
C HIS A 163 24.85 -12.29 -12.28
N GLU A 164 25.88 -12.97 -12.79
CA GLU A 164 25.97 -14.43 -12.71
C GLU A 164 26.13 -14.89 -11.27
N ASN A 165 27.00 -14.22 -10.51
CA ASN A 165 27.22 -14.53 -9.11
C ASN A 165 25.94 -14.29 -8.27
N ALA A 166 25.23 -13.18 -8.51
CA ALA A 166 23.94 -12.90 -7.88
C ALA A 166 22.87 -13.93 -8.29
N TRP A 167 22.85 -14.36 -9.57
CA TRP A 167 21.96 -15.42 -10.03
C TRP A 167 22.20 -16.73 -9.28
N MET A 168 23.46 -17.14 -9.07
CA MET A 168 23.78 -18.35 -8.30
C MET A 168 23.26 -18.31 -6.85
N LEU A 169 23.16 -17.12 -6.26
CA LEU A 169 22.54 -16.95 -4.95
C LEU A 169 21.02 -17.01 -4.98
N CYS A 170 20.37 -16.63 -6.10
CA CYS A 170 18.91 -16.63 -6.24
C CYS A 170 18.35 -17.91 -6.88
N ASP A 171 19.19 -18.74 -7.51
CA ASP A 171 18.78 -20.00 -8.11
C ASP A 171 18.50 -21.05 -7.03
N THR A 172 17.24 -21.38 -6.84
CA THR A 172 16.81 -22.32 -5.78
C THR A 172 17.28 -23.75 -5.99
N ASN A 173 17.74 -24.10 -7.19
CA ASN A 173 18.36 -25.39 -7.47
C ASN A 173 19.85 -25.42 -7.09
N HIS A 174 20.46 -24.26 -6.83
CA HIS A 174 21.87 -24.14 -6.53
C HIS A 174 22.18 -24.29 -5.03
N GLY A 175 23.31 -24.93 -4.67
CA GLY A 175 23.72 -25.11 -3.27
C GLY A 175 23.91 -23.80 -2.50
N PHE A 176 24.48 -22.79 -3.17
CA PHE A 176 24.67 -21.44 -2.60
C PHE A 176 23.37 -20.72 -2.20
N PHE A 177 22.23 -20.98 -2.85
CA PHE A 177 20.95 -20.44 -2.38
C PHE A 177 20.63 -20.94 -0.97
N LYS A 178 20.88 -22.23 -0.68
CA LYS A 178 20.66 -22.79 0.67
C LYS A 178 21.57 -22.13 1.71
N ILE A 179 22.81 -21.85 1.35
CA ILE A 179 23.77 -21.16 2.22
C ILE A 179 23.29 -19.74 2.54
N TRP A 180 22.91 -18.97 1.52
CA TRP A 180 22.40 -17.62 1.68
C TRP A 180 21.11 -17.57 2.50
N ILE A 181 20.14 -18.43 2.20
CA ILE A 181 18.84 -18.43 2.86
C ILE A 181 18.94 -18.82 4.34
N MET A 182 19.87 -19.72 4.69
CA MET A 182 20.21 -20.04 6.08
C MET A 182 20.77 -18.82 6.84
N GLY A 183 21.55 -17.98 6.17
CA GLY A 183 22.05 -16.71 6.71
C GLY A 183 20.94 -15.69 7.01
N ILE A 184 19.83 -15.73 6.26
CA ILE A 184 18.65 -14.88 6.47
C ILE A 184 17.73 -15.44 7.58
N PHE A 185 17.43 -16.75 7.56
CA PHE A 185 16.37 -17.38 8.36
C PHE A 185 16.83 -18.07 9.65
N SER A 186 17.86 -17.55 10.33
CA SER A 186 18.30 -18.05 11.65
C SER A 186 17.27 -17.89 12.79
N ARG A 187 16.00 -17.59 12.48
CA ARG A 187 14.91 -17.21 13.41
C ARG A 187 13.68 -18.14 13.37
N SER A 188 13.51 -19.02 12.37
CA SER A 188 12.24 -19.74 12.11
C SER A 188 12.50 -21.19 11.64
N SER A 189 11.53 -22.11 11.80
CA SER A 189 11.72 -23.51 11.42
C SER A 189 11.98 -23.67 9.90
N PRO A 190 12.71 -24.71 9.48
CA PRO A 190 13.09 -24.92 8.07
C PRO A 190 11.93 -25.30 7.14
N ASP A 191 10.71 -25.42 7.64
CA ASP A 191 9.62 -26.12 6.95
C ASP A 191 9.06 -25.37 5.72
N ASP A 192 9.46 -24.11 5.49
CA ASP A 192 8.88 -23.27 4.42
C ASP A 192 9.84 -22.92 3.27
N LEU A 193 11.07 -23.47 3.27
CA LEU A 193 12.06 -23.23 2.20
C LEU A 193 11.78 -24.05 0.92
N SER A 194 10.84 -24.99 0.97
CA SER A 194 10.43 -25.84 -0.16
C SER A 194 9.52 -25.14 -1.17
N ILE A 195 9.08 -23.90 -0.88
CA ILE A 195 8.01 -23.20 -1.61
C ILE A 195 8.55 -22.09 -2.53
N LEU A 196 9.70 -21.51 -2.21
CA LEU A 196 10.28 -20.38 -2.94
C LEU A 196 10.94 -20.86 -4.23
N ASP A 197 10.63 -20.19 -5.34
CA ASP A 197 11.37 -20.29 -6.59
C ASP A 197 12.17 -19.01 -6.86
N SER A 198 13.06 -19.07 -7.84
CA SER A 198 13.95 -17.96 -8.22
C SER A 198 13.18 -16.70 -8.62
N LEU A 199 11.94 -16.84 -9.11
CA LEU A 199 11.10 -15.72 -9.52
C LEU A 199 10.49 -15.00 -8.31
N GLU A 200 9.98 -15.72 -7.32
CA GLU A 200 9.50 -15.12 -6.07
C GLU A 200 10.66 -14.44 -5.32
N ILE A 201 11.86 -15.03 -5.35
CA ILE A 201 13.07 -14.40 -4.78
C ILE A 201 13.38 -13.09 -5.51
N ALA A 202 13.37 -13.10 -6.85
CA ALA A 202 13.57 -11.88 -7.63
C ALA A 202 12.55 -10.79 -7.27
N ALA A 203 11.28 -11.17 -7.11
CA ALA A 203 10.21 -10.28 -6.67
C ALA A 203 10.42 -9.73 -5.26
N ARG A 204 10.90 -10.55 -4.31
CA ARG A 204 11.24 -10.12 -2.94
C ARG A 204 12.41 -9.14 -2.90
N LEU A 205 13.39 -9.33 -3.79
CA LEU A 205 14.63 -8.57 -3.78
C LEU A 205 14.61 -7.36 -4.73
N GLY A 206 13.67 -7.29 -5.68
CA GLY A 206 13.60 -6.22 -6.68
C GLY A 206 14.60 -6.37 -7.82
N LEU A 207 15.07 -7.60 -8.07
CA LEU A 207 16.12 -7.87 -9.05
C LEU A 207 15.53 -8.26 -10.41
N GLU A 208 15.32 -7.25 -11.27
CA GLU A 208 14.74 -7.43 -12.62
C GLU A 208 15.50 -8.47 -13.47
N PHE A 209 16.84 -8.44 -13.47
CA PHE A 209 17.63 -9.38 -14.27
C PHE A 209 17.45 -10.85 -13.82
N VAL A 210 17.27 -11.07 -12.51
CA VAL A 210 16.97 -12.40 -11.96
C VAL A 210 15.58 -12.83 -12.39
N ALA A 211 14.59 -11.93 -12.34
CA ALA A 211 13.24 -12.21 -12.82
C ALA A 211 13.24 -12.59 -14.31
N ARG A 212 13.91 -11.80 -15.17
CA ARG A 212 14.02 -12.09 -16.62
C ARG A 212 14.61 -13.47 -16.88
N ARG A 213 15.67 -13.84 -16.16
CA ARG A 213 16.31 -15.16 -16.31
C ARG A 213 15.45 -16.30 -15.75
N ALA A 214 14.80 -16.09 -14.61
CA ALA A 214 13.88 -17.07 -14.04
C ALA A 214 12.73 -17.38 -15.01
N LEU A 215 12.17 -16.37 -15.67
CA LEU A 215 11.09 -16.51 -16.66
C LEU A 215 11.50 -17.29 -17.93
N GLN A 216 12.80 -17.36 -18.25
CA GLN A 216 13.30 -18.17 -19.36
C GLN A 216 13.38 -19.66 -19.00
N SER A 217 13.31 -20.01 -17.71
CA SER A 217 13.36 -21.40 -17.28
C SER A 217 11.98 -22.06 -17.41
N PRO A 218 11.85 -23.17 -18.17
CA PRO A 218 10.57 -23.84 -18.40
C PRO A 218 9.97 -24.54 -17.16
N THR A 219 10.67 -24.54 -16.02
CA THR A 219 10.29 -25.28 -14.82
C THR A 219 9.36 -24.54 -13.85
N LEU A 220 9.07 -23.25 -14.06
CA LEU A 220 8.47 -22.37 -13.05
C LEU A 220 6.95 -22.08 -13.19
N SER A 221 6.19 -23.01 -13.77
CA SER A 221 4.82 -22.77 -14.25
C SER A 221 3.75 -22.32 -13.22
N HIS A 222 3.98 -22.37 -11.90
CA HIS A 222 2.90 -22.22 -10.91
C HIS A 222 3.02 -21.05 -9.93
N ARG A 223 4.09 -20.24 -9.99
CA ARG A 223 4.35 -19.19 -8.97
C ARG A 223 4.33 -17.76 -9.51
N TYR A 224 4.02 -17.55 -10.80
CA TYR A 224 3.90 -16.20 -11.37
C TYR A 224 2.99 -15.29 -10.54
N SER A 225 1.84 -15.81 -10.09
CA SER A 225 0.91 -15.09 -9.22
C SER A 225 1.52 -14.71 -7.87
N ALA A 226 2.23 -15.63 -7.21
CA ALA A 226 2.86 -15.35 -5.92
C ALA A 226 4.00 -14.32 -6.05
N ALA A 227 4.80 -14.44 -7.12
CA ALA A 227 5.84 -13.47 -7.44
C ALA A 227 5.25 -12.09 -7.77
N LEU A 228 4.16 -12.03 -8.54
CA LEU A 228 3.49 -10.77 -8.85
C LEU A 228 2.92 -10.09 -7.59
N CYS A 229 2.19 -10.82 -6.74
CA CYS A 229 1.72 -10.32 -5.44
C CYS A 229 2.88 -9.72 -4.64
N ARG A 230 4.00 -10.44 -4.54
CA ARG A 230 5.16 -10.01 -3.76
C ARG A 230 5.84 -8.78 -4.33
N ALA A 231 5.97 -8.70 -5.65
CA ALA A 231 6.54 -7.54 -6.33
C ALA A 231 5.67 -6.30 -6.13
N ILE A 232 4.35 -6.46 -6.13
CA ILE A 232 3.38 -5.39 -5.85
C ILE A 232 3.49 -4.92 -4.39
N GLU A 233 3.46 -5.85 -3.42
CA GLU A 233 3.58 -5.54 -1.98
C GLU A 233 4.84 -4.73 -1.66
N LEU A 234 5.93 -5.02 -2.37
CA LEU A 234 7.24 -4.40 -2.17
C LEU A 234 7.53 -3.27 -3.14
N THR A 235 6.59 -2.88 -4.00
CA THR A 235 6.70 -1.75 -4.94
C THR A 235 7.82 -1.89 -5.97
N HIS A 236 8.12 -3.12 -6.37
CA HIS A 236 9.18 -3.42 -7.33
C HIS A 236 8.66 -3.35 -8.77
N GLU A 237 8.40 -2.14 -9.26
CA GLU A 237 7.75 -1.86 -10.55
C GLU A 237 8.44 -2.54 -11.75
N SER A 238 9.78 -2.53 -11.81
CA SER A 238 10.54 -3.19 -12.90
C SER A 238 10.33 -4.70 -12.95
N VAL A 239 10.19 -5.34 -11.78
CA VAL A 239 9.90 -6.78 -11.68
C VAL A 239 8.44 -7.05 -12.03
N VAL A 240 7.50 -6.19 -11.61
CA VAL A 240 6.09 -6.27 -12.02
C VAL A 240 6.01 -6.23 -13.55
N GLN A 241 6.59 -5.22 -14.18
CA GLN A 241 6.62 -5.08 -15.64
C GLN A 241 7.18 -6.34 -16.31
N THR A 242 8.32 -6.84 -15.81
CA THR A 242 8.96 -8.06 -16.33
C THR A 242 8.05 -9.30 -16.24
N ILE A 243 7.29 -9.46 -15.15
CA ILE A 243 6.35 -10.58 -14.98
C ILE A 243 5.15 -10.43 -15.92
N LEU A 244 4.62 -9.22 -16.08
CA LEU A 244 3.49 -8.94 -16.98
C LEU A 244 3.87 -9.14 -18.46
N GLU A 245 5.08 -8.70 -18.87
CA GLU A 245 5.64 -8.92 -20.21
C GLU A 245 5.71 -10.42 -20.59
N ALA A 246 5.83 -11.31 -19.61
CA ALA A 246 5.86 -12.76 -19.86
C ALA A 246 4.51 -13.33 -20.30
N GLY A 247 3.39 -12.62 -20.05
CA GLY A 247 2.05 -13.02 -20.46
C GLY A 247 1.61 -14.39 -19.93
N LYS A 248 2.03 -14.75 -18.70
CA LYS A 248 1.77 -16.06 -18.08
C LYS A 248 0.61 -16.06 -17.07
N ILE A 249 -0.03 -14.91 -16.84
CA ILE A 249 -1.13 -14.76 -15.89
C ILE A 249 -2.36 -14.33 -16.69
N ASP A 250 -3.39 -15.17 -16.67
CA ASP A 250 -4.60 -14.97 -17.48
C ASP A 250 -5.56 -13.93 -16.86
N ASP A 251 -5.68 -13.91 -15.52
CA ASP A 251 -6.60 -13.04 -14.78
C ASP A 251 -5.78 -12.03 -13.94
N LEU A 252 -5.77 -10.79 -14.39
CA LEU A 252 -5.09 -9.67 -13.73
C LEU A 252 -6.02 -8.85 -12.82
N ASP A 253 -7.33 -9.08 -12.84
CA ASP A 253 -8.32 -8.22 -12.16
C ASP A 253 -8.15 -8.29 -10.66
N LYS A 254 -7.90 -9.50 -10.13
CA LYS A 254 -7.59 -9.69 -8.70
C LYS A 254 -6.33 -8.97 -8.25
N PHE A 255 -5.32 -8.87 -9.13
CA PHE A 255 -4.09 -8.15 -8.83
C PHE A 255 -4.29 -6.64 -8.88
N LEU A 256 -5.16 -6.15 -9.78
CA LEU A 256 -5.55 -4.75 -9.83
C LEU A 256 -6.28 -4.33 -8.55
N GLU A 257 -7.28 -5.10 -8.12
CA GLU A 257 -7.98 -4.86 -6.85
C GLU A 257 -7.01 -4.90 -5.66
N PHE A 258 -6.17 -5.95 -5.58
CA PHE A 258 -5.14 -6.06 -4.55
C PHE A 258 -4.20 -4.84 -4.52
N THR A 259 -3.74 -4.37 -5.69
CA THR A 259 -2.84 -3.21 -5.82
C THR A 259 -3.48 -1.93 -5.30
N ILE A 260 -4.78 -1.73 -5.58
CA ILE A 260 -5.56 -0.59 -5.08
C ILE A 260 -5.79 -0.71 -3.57
N GLU A 261 -5.94 -1.93 -3.05
CA GLU A 261 -6.12 -2.18 -1.62
C GLU A 261 -4.86 -1.96 -0.80
N VAL A 262 -3.67 -2.17 -1.36
CA VAL A 262 -2.42 -1.83 -0.66
C VAL A 262 -2.08 -0.34 -0.83
N ASP A 263 -2.57 0.31 -1.88
CA ASP A 263 -2.36 1.75 -2.11
C ASP A 263 -2.92 2.59 -0.96
N GLY A 264 -2.12 3.56 -0.50
CA GLY A 264 -2.45 4.39 0.66
C GLY A 264 -2.33 3.70 2.04
N THR A 265 -2.10 2.38 2.09
CA THR A 265 -1.59 1.74 3.32
C THR A 265 -0.08 1.96 3.39
N ASN A 266 0.43 2.42 4.53
CA ASN A 266 1.87 2.62 4.76
C ASN A 266 2.59 3.66 3.88
N GLY A 267 1.88 4.54 3.17
CA GLY A 267 2.48 5.61 2.35
C GLY A 267 3.12 5.13 1.05
N VAL A 268 2.73 3.95 0.57
CA VAL A 268 3.12 3.37 -0.71
C VAL A 268 2.36 4.06 -1.85
N ASP A 269 3.05 4.42 -2.93
CA ASP A 269 2.48 4.87 -4.21
C ASP A 269 2.50 3.69 -5.20
N THR A 270 1.34 3.11 -5.47
CA THR A 270 1.21 2.01 -6.46
C THR A 270 0.66 2.47 -7.80
N PHE A 271 0.57 3.79 -8.06
CA PHE A 271 -0.07 4.29 -9.28
C PHE A 271 0.61 3.78 -10.56
N GLY A 272 1.95 3.70 -10.57
CA GLY A 272 2.72 3.12 -11.69
C GLY A 272 2.35 1.66 -11.95
N THR A 273 2.27 0.85 -10.88
CA THR A 273 1.84 -0.55 -10.93
C THR A 273 0.40 -0.70 -11.43
N ILE A 274 -0.53 0.13 -10.96
CA ILE A 274 -1.94 0.14 -11.42
C ILE A 274 -1.99 0.39 -12.93
N ARG A 275 -1.23 1.37 -13.43
CA ARG A 275 -1.13 1.66 -14.86
C ARG A 275 -0.60 0.48 -15.64
N LEU A 276 0.50 -0.15 -15.18
CA LEU A 276 1.08 -1.31 -15.83
C LEU A 276 0.09 -2.48 -15.93
N LEU A 277 -0.68 -2.75 -14.86
CA LEU A 277 -1.69 -3.82 -14.87
C LEU A 277 -2.78 -3.55 -15.91
N VAL A 278 -3.30 -2.33 -15.98
CA VAL A 278 -4.32 -1.94 -16.97
C VAL A 278 -3.77 -1.98 -18.39
N GLU A 279 -2.53 -1.51 -18.61
CA GLU A 279 -1.84 -1.58 -19.90
C GLU A 279 -1.66 -3.03 -20.40
N HIS A 280 -1.61 -4.01 -19.48
CA HIS A 280 -1.52 -5.45 -19.78
C HIS A 280 -2.88 -6.17 -19.76
N GLY A 281 -4.00 -5.45 -19.67
CA GLY A 281 -5.35 -6.00 -19.83
C GLY A 281 -6.16 -6.24 -18.56
N ALA A 282 -5.67 -5.81 -17.39
CA ALA A 282 -6.49 -5.79 -16.18
C ALA A 282 -7.70 -4.85 -16.35
N GLY A 283 -8.88 -5.32 -15.97
CA GLY A 283 -10.16 -4.63 -16.14
C GLY A 283 -10.62 -4.54 -17.59
N SER A 284 -10.07 -5.36 -18.50
CA SER A 284 -10.44 -5.34 -19.92
C SER A 284 -11.92 -5.65 -20.18
N LEU A 285 -12.54 -6.45 -19.30
CA LEU A 285 -13.99 -6.68 -19.31
C LEU A 285 -14.74 -5.51 -18.67
N ASP A 286 -14.34 -5.15 -17.45
CA ASP A 286 -14.95 -4.06 -16.70
C ASP A 286 -14.02 -3.48 -15.63
N LEU A 287 -13.67 -2.19 -15.75
CA LEU A 287 -12.88 -1.45 -14.76
C LEU A 287 -13.73 -0.90 -13.60
N ARG A 288 -15.07 -0.96 -13.67
CA ARG A 288 -15.96 -0.38 -12.67
C ARG A 288 -15.77 -0.99 -11.26
N PRO A 289 -15.54 -2.30 -11.06
CA PRO A 289 -15.23 -2.86 -9.74
C PRO A 289 -13.98 -2.23 -9.12
N ALA A 290 -12.88 -2.16 -9.87
CA ALA A 290 -11.63 -1.53 -9.44
C ALA A 290 -11.82 -0.03 -9.12
N LEU A 291 -12.61 0.69 -9.94
CA LEU A 291 -12.97 2.09 -9.70
C LEU A 291 -13.73 2.26 -8.39
N ILE A 292 -14.68 1.36 -8.08
CA ILE A 292 -15.44 1.39 -6.82
C ILE A 292 -14.51 1.19 -5.62
N VAL A 293 -13.56 0.26 -5.70
CA VAL A 293 -12.55 0.06 -4.64
C VAL A 293 -11.69 1.31 -4.46
N ALA A 294 -11.18 1.90 -5.55
CA ALA A 294 -10.36 3.11 -5.51
C ALA A 294 -11.13 4.31 -4.90
N ALA A 295 -12.40 4.47 -5.26
CA ALA A 295 -13.25 5.51 -4.72
C ALA A 295 -13.52 5.35 -3.22
N ASN A 296 -13.75 4.12 -2.75
CA ASN A 296 -13.91 3.81 -1.33
C ASN A 296 -12.62 4.02 -0.52
N ARG A 297 -11.45 3.88 -1.15
CA ARG A 297 -10.14 4.18 -0.56
C ARG A 297 -9.75 5.66 -0.62
N GLY A 298 -10.54 6.51 -1.26
CA GLY A 298 -10.21 7.94 -1.40
C GLY A 298 -9.12 8.23 -2.43
N LEU A 299 -8.83 7.28 -3.33
CA LEU A 299 -7.74 7.38 -4.31
C LEU A 299 -8.18 8.20 -5.53
N TYR A 300 -8.32 9.51 -5.33
CA TYR A 300 -8.83 10.45 -6.34
C TYR A 300 -8.08 10.37 -7.68
N HIS A 301 -6.76 10.21 -7.64
CA HIS A 301 -5.92 10.14 -8.82
C HIS A 301 -6.15 8.84 -9.63
N VAL A 302 -6.37 7.70 -8.96
CA VAL A 302 -6.75 6.42 -9.59
C VAL A 302 -8.15 6.50 -10.20
N VAL A 303 -9.14 7.07 -9.47
CA VAL A 303 -10.49 7.27 -10.01
C VAL A 303 -10.46 8.15 -11.27
N ARG A 304 -9.64 9.21 -11.25
CA ARG A 304 -9.46 10.06 -12.44
C ARG A 304 -8.84 9.30 -13.60
N PHE A 305 -7.83 8.47 -13.34
CA PHE A 305 -7.19 7.67 -14.37
C PHE A 305 -8.19 6.74 -15.06
N PHE A 306 -8.96 5.95 -14.30
CA PHE A 306 -9.97 5.05 -14.89
C PHE A 306 -11.02 5.81 -15.70
N VAL A 307 -11.54 6.93 -15.18
CA VAL A 307 -12.59 7.68 -15.88
C VAL A 307 -12.08 8.45 -17.10
N ASN A 308 -10.87 9.03 -17.04
CA ASN A 308 -10.35 9.90 -18.11
C ASN A 308 -9.54 9.16 -19.14
N ASP A 309 -8.57 8.39 -18.67
CA ASP A 309 -7.54 7.80 -19.50
C ASP A 309 -8.00 6.43 -20.02
N CYS A 310 -8.74 5.66 -19.19
CA CYS A 310 -9.32 4.38 -19.61
C CYS A 310 -10.73 4.50 -20.20
N GLY A 311 -11.41 5.64 -20.03
CA GLY A 311 -12.76 5.87 -20.56
C GLY A 311 -13.84 4.99 -19.93
N THR A 312 -13.67 4.56 -18.67
CA THR A 312 -14.63 3.70 -17.96
C THR A 312 -16.02 4.33 -17.92
N ASP A 313 -17.04 3.57 -18.32
CA ASP A 313 -18.43 4.00 -18.22
C ASP A 313 -18.86 4.02 -16.75
N ILE A 314 -19.43 5.14 -16.30
CA ILE A 314 -19.89 5.36 -14.93
C ILE A 314 -21.40 5.65 -14.88
N LYS A 315 -22.09 5.61 -16.02
CA LYS A 315 -23.50 6.03 -16.16
C LYS A 315 -24.43 4.83 -16.34
N SER A 316 -23.97 3.79 -17.02
CA SER A 316 -24.76 2.57 -17.19
C SER A 316 -24.84 1.75 -15.90
N PRO A 317 -25.89 0.92 -15.73
CA PRO A 317 -25.96 -0.04 -14.64
C PRO A 317 -24.75 -0.99 -14.65
N LEU A 318 -24.31 -1.37 -13.45
CA LEU A 318 -23.41 -2.48 -13.20
C LEU A 318 -24.09 -3.81 -13.54
N ASP A 319 -23.34 -4.90 -13.51
CA ASP A 319 -23.82 -6.24 -13.87
C ASP A 319 -24.93 -6.76 -12.94
N ASP A 320 -24.97 -6.27 -11.70
CA ASP A 320 -26.04 -6.53 -10.73
C ASP A 320 -27.28 -5.62 -10.92
N GLY A 321 -27.26 -4.75 -11.94
CA GLY A 321 -28.30 -3.78 -12.24
C GLY A 321 -28.22 -2.49 -11.42
N LEU A 322 -27.25 -2.36 -10.50
CA LEU A 322 -27.14 -1.18 -9.64
C LEU A 322 -26.35 -0.06 -10.30
N SER A 323 -26.66 1.18 -9.92
CA SER A 323 -25.79 2.32 -10.24
C SER A 323 -24.47 2.23 -9.46
N ILE A 324 -23.39 2.79 -10.02
CA ILE A 324 -22.09 2.88 -9.34
C ILE A 324 -22.18 3.54 -7.96
N LEU A 325 -23.08 4.52 -7.78
CA LEU A 325 -23.31 5.18 -6.50
C LEU A 325 -23.89 4.23 -5.44
N CYS A 326 -24.83 3.36 -5.80
CA CYS A 326 -25.39 2.39 -4.86
C CYS A 326 -24.32 1.43 -4.34
N SER A 327 -23.43 0.94 -5.21
CA SER A 327 -22.34 0.03 -4.82
C SER A 327 -21.25 0.72 -3.99
N LEU A 328 -20.98 2.01 -4.24
CA LEU A 328 -20.17 2.85 -3.36
C LEU A 328 -20.80 2.94 -1.96
N TYR A 329 -22.12 3.07 -1.88
CA TYR A 329 -22.83 3.29 -0.63
C TYR A 329 -23.12 2.02 0.18
N ALA A 330 -23.14 0.85 -0.47
CA ALA A 330 -23.37 -0.45 0.17
C ALA A 330 -22.20 -0.90 1.08
N ASN A 331 -20.97 -0.52 0.74
CA ASN A 331 -19.76 -0.94 1.47
C ASN A 331 -19.66 -0.28 2.85
N THR A 332 -19.02 -0.92 3.83
CA THR A 332 -18.92 -0.43 5.22
C THR A 332 -17.84 0.63 5.46
N TYR A 333 -17.09 1.03 4.44
CA TYR A 333 -16.02 2.02 4.58
C TYR A 333 -16.57 3.34 5.14
N PRO A 334 -15.90 3.93 6.16
CA PRO A 334 -16.52 4.97 6.98
C PRO A 334 -16.67 6.31 6.27
N LYS A 335 -15.97 6.56 5.15
CA LYS A 335 -15.97 7.88 4.49
C LYS A 335 -15.55 7.78 3.02
N ILE A 336 -16.47 8.05 2.11
CA ILE A 336 -16.12 8.39 0.72
C ILE A 336 -15.79 9.88 0.67
N ASP A 337 -14.74 10.23 -0.07
CA ASP A 337 -14.33 11.61 -0.26
C ASP A 337 -15.39 12.39 -1.07
N GLU A 338 -15.81 13.54 -0.54
CA GLU A 338 -16.71 14.48 -1.21
C GLU A 338 -16.13 14.96 -2.55
N GLN A 339 -14.80 15.05 -2.66
CA GLN A 339 -14.11 15.41 -3.90
C GLN A 339 -14.33 14.35 -5.00
N ILE A 340 -14.32 13.06 -4.65
CA ILE A 340 -14.56 11.97 -5.58
C ILE A 340 -16.01 11.98 -6.05
N LEU A 341 -16.96 12.12 -5.13
CA LEU A 341 -18.39 12.20 -5.47
C LEU A 341 -18.67 13.40 -6.37
N SER A 342 -18.18 14.59 -6.00
CA SER A 342 -18.34 15.81 -6.81
C SER A 342 -17.73 15.65 -8.20
N TYR A 343 -16.60 14.96 -8.31
CA TYR A 343 -16.00 14.63 -9.60
C TYR A 343 -16.89 13.70 -10.43
N LEU A 344 -17.42 12.61 -9.86
CA LEU A 344 -18.32 11.69 -10.55
C LEU A 344 -19.60 12.39 -11.02
N PHE A 345 -20.20 13.25 -10.20
CA PHE A 345 -21.34 14.08 -10.60
C PHE A 345 -20.97 15.05 -11.73
N GLY A 346 -19.80 15.68 -11.66
CA GLY A 346 -19.25 16.50 -12.75
C GLY A 346 -19.02 15.75 -14.06
N ARG A 347 -18.96 14.41 -14.03
CA ARG A 347 -18.90 13.52 -15.21
C ARG A 347 -20.25 12.96 -15.64
N GLY A 348 -21.33 13.40 -15.02
CA GLY A 348 -22.70 13.12 -15.42
C GLY A 348 -23.26 11.81 -14.87
N VAL A 349 -22.73 11.33 -13.75
CA VAL A 349 -23.42 10.31 -12.94
C VAL A 349 -24.71 10.92 -12.39
N ASP A 350 -25.85 10.23 -12.56
CA ASP A 350 -27.12 10.72 -12.04
C ASP A 350 -27.20 10.46 -10.52
N PRO A 351 -27.41 11.49 -9.67
CA PRO A 351 -27.58 11.32 -8.22
C PRO A 351 -28.80 10.47 -7.82
N ASN A 352 -29.74 10.24 -8.74
CA ASN A 352 -30.89 9.37 -8.54
C ASN A 352 -30.60 7.90 -8.86
N GLY A 353 -29.41 7.61 -9.41
CA GLY A 353 -29.01 6.28 -9.84
C GLY A 353 -29.53 5.92 -11.23
N VAL A 354 -29.75 4.64 -11.48
CA VAL A 354 -30.16 4.09 -12.79
C VAL A 354 -31.55 3.47 -12.73
N PRO A 355 -32.28 3.38 -13.86
CA PRO A 355 -33.56 2.68 -13.91
C PRO A 355 -33.40 1.22 -13.46
N GLY A 356 -34.29 0.75 -12.58
CA GLY A 356 -34.25 -0.61 -12.04
C GLY A 356 -33.54 -0.75 -10.68
N ASN A 357 -32.90 0.31 -10.18
CA ASN A 357 -32.43 0.37 -8.80
C ASN A 357 -33.58 0.09 -7.82
N THR A 358 -33.47 -0.97 -7.01
CA THR A 358 -34.43 -1.26 -5.93
C THR A 358 -34.30 -0.30 -4.75
N VAL A 359 -33.15 0.38 -4.65
CA VAL A 359 -32.81 1.41 -3.66
C VAL A 359 -32.05 2.51 -4.38
N THR A 360 -32.50 3.76 -4.23
CA THR A 360 -31.83 4.95 -4.76
C THR A 360 -30.57 5.27 -3.96
N PRO A 361 -29.60 5.99 -4.54
CA PRO A 361 -28.39 6.35 -3.81
C PRO A 361 -28.66 7.18 -2.54
N LEU A 362 -29.70 8.03 -2.57
CA LEU A 362 -30.13 8.82 -1.42
C LEU A 362 -30.72 7.96 -0.30
N GLU A 363 -31.58 6.99 -0.64
CA GLU A 363 -32.12 6.03 0.33
C GLU A 363 -31.01 5.23 1.02
N GLU A 364 -30.05 4.69 0.27
CA GLU A 364 -28.93 3.93 0.84
C GLU A 364 -28.09 4.79 1.79
N ALA A 365 -27.75 6.03 1.39
CA ALA A 365 -27.01 6.97 2.23
C ALA A 365 -27.78 7.32 3.52
N THR A 366 -29.11 7.50 3.44
CA THR A 366 -29.96 7.77 4.61
C THR A 366 -30.05 6.57 5.54
N LEU A 367 -30.27 5.35 5.03
CA LEU A 367 -30.34 4.12 5.82
C LEU A 367 -29.04 3.84 6.59
N LYS A 368 -27.90 4.12 5.96
CA LYS A 368 -26.57 3.97 6.58
C LYS A 368 -26.15 5.16 7.43
N SER A 369 -27.02 6.16 7.61
CA SER A 369 -26.78 7.38 8.38
C SER A 369 -25.53 8.17 7.93
N ARG A 370 -25.27 8.21 6.62
CA ARG A 370 -24.09 8.86 6.03
C ARG A 370 -24.38 10.31 5.69
N VAL A 371 -24.37 11.18 6.70
CA VAL A 371 -24.70 12.62 6.60
C VAL A 371 -23.97 13.32 5.44
N THR A 372 -22.65 13.11 5.30
CA THR A 372 -21.87 13.73 4.22
C THR A 372 -22.34 13.30 2.83
N MET A 373 -22.72 12.03 2.64
CA MET A 373 -23.23 11.56 1.35
C MET A 373 -24.60 12.14 1.02
N VAL A 374 -25.50 12.15 2.01
CA VAL A 374 -26.83 12.76 1.87
C VAL A 374 -26.69 14.22 1.48
N LYS A 375 -25.75 14.94 2.10
CA LYS A 375 -25.46 16.35 1.76
C LYS A 375 -25.08 16.49 0.29
N VAL A 376 -24.06 15.76 -0.14
CA VAL A 376 -23.52 15.87 -1.50
C VAL A 376 -24.56 15.46 -2.54
N LEU A 377 -25.33 14.39 -2.29
CA LEU A 377 -26.42 13.95 -3.18
C LEU A 377 -27.50 15.02 -3.36
N LEU A 378 -27.97 15.62 -2.25
CA LEU A 378 -28.97 16.68 -2.30
C LEU A 378 -28.45 17.93 -3.04
N GLU A 379 -27.20 18.31 -2.80
CA GLU A 379 -26.56 19.42 -3.51
C GLU A 379 -26.44 19.18 -5.02
N HIS A 380 -26.24 17.93 -5.44
CA HIS A 380 -26.10 17.55 -6.85
C HIS A 380 -27.41 17.13 -7.52
N GLY A 381 -28.55 17.23 -6.82
CA GLY A 381 -29.88 17.04 -7.40
C GLY A 381 -30.45 15.63 -7.30
N ALA A 382 -30.16 14.93 -6.22
CA ALA A 382 -30.99 13.80 -5.81
C ALA A 382 -32.42 14.29 -5.51
N ASP A 383 -33.40 13.59 -6.07
CA ASP A 383 -34.81 13.77 -5.80
C ASP A 383 -35.12 13.20 -4.41
N VAL A 384 -35.37 14.10 -3.47
CA VAL A 384 -35.61 13.78 -2.07
C VAL A 384 -36.83 12.89 -1.84
N ASN A 385 -37.76 12.84 -2.82
CA ASN A 385 -38.99 12.04 -2.74
C ASN A 385 -38.95 10.80 -3.63
N LEU A 386 -37.84 10.54 -4.35
CA LEU A 386 -37.72 9.35 -5.17
C LEU A 386 -37.56 8.11 -4.29
N SER A 387 -38.29 7.05 -4.65
CA SER A 387 -38.28 5.76 -3.96
C SER A 387 -37.87 4.67 -4.96
N GLY A 388 -36.85 3.88 -4.62
CA GLY A 388 -36.37 2.80 -5.50
C GLY A 388 -37.34 1.63 -5.60
N SER A 389 -38.21 1.48 -4.60
CA SER A 389 -39.27 0.47 -4.59
C SER A 389 -40.53 1.01 -3.92
N SER A 390 -41.70 0.52 -4.35
CA SER A 390 -43.00 0.98 -3.83
C SER A 390 -43.26 0.60 -2.37
N ASP A 391 -42.54 -0.40 -1.84
CA ASP A 391 -42.70 -0.93 -0.48
C ASP A 391 -41.85 -0.19 0.57
N ARG A 392 -40.76 0.46 0.15
CA ARG A 392 -39.81 1.12 1.05
C ARG A 392 -40.15 2.57 1.38
N GLY A 393 -40.84 3.27 0.49
CA GLY A 393 -41.18 4.69 0.63
C GLY A 393 -39.96 5.62 0.56
N SER A 394 -40.22 6.94 0.58
CA SER A 394 -39.19 7.97 0.45
C SER A 394 -38.07 7.87 1.51
N PRO A 395 -36.89 8.48 1.29
CA PRO A 395 -35.85 8.61 2.31
C PRO A 395 -36.36 9.11 3.67
N LEU A 396 -37.31 10.07 3.68
CA LEU A 396 -37.94 10.57 4.90
C LEU A 396 -38.81 9.51 5.57
N TYR A 397 -39.61 8.77 4.79
CA TYR A 397 -40.40 7.65 5.31
C TYR A 397 -39.50 6.61 5.97
N GLN A 398 -38.36 6.27 5.36
CA GLN A 398 -37.44 5.24 5.87
C GLN A 398 -36.78 5.64 7.21
N ILE A 399 -36.29 6.88 7.33
CA ILE A 399 -35.67 7.35 8.57
C ILE A 399 -36.68 7.47 9.72
N LEU A 400 -37.95 7.75 9.42
CA LEU A 400 -39.02 7.79 10.42
C LEU A 400 -39.46 6.38 10.82
N LYS A 401 -39.61 5.46 9.85
CA LYS A 401 -40.05 4.08 10.07
C LYS A 401 -39.05 3.25 10.85
N ASN A 402 -37.74 3.48 10.68
CA ASN A 402 -36.72 2.66 11.32
C ASN A 402 -36.55 3.05 12.81
N PRO A 403 -37.10 2.26 13.76
CA PRO A 403 -37.13 2.61 15.17
C PRO A 403 -35.90 1.98 15.81
N TRP A 404 -34.72 2.56 15.59
CA TRP A 404 -33.67 2.41 16.60
C TRP A 404 -34.31 2.89 17.91
N TYR A 405 -34.51 2.01 18.90
CA TYR A 405 -35.23 2.29 20.15
C TYR A 405 -34.95 3.72 20.64
N THR A 406 -35.94 4.60 20.49
CA THR A 406 -35.86 6.01 20.86
C THR A 406 -36.82 6.24 22.02
N PRO A 407 -36.36 6.17 23.28
CA PRO A 407 -37.17 6.65 24.39
C PRO A 407 -37.51 8.12 24.17
N LYS A 408 -38.76 8.51 24.50
CA LYS A 408 -39.21 9.90 24.43
C LYS A 408 -38.27 10.76 25.28
N VAL A 409 -37.81 11.88 24.73
CA VAL A 409 -37.04 12.87 25.50
C VAL A 409 -38.06 13.75 26.22
N GLU A 410 -38.31 13.44 27.49
CA GLU A 410 -39.16 14.25 28.36
C GLU A 410 -38.46 15.57 28.72
N GLU A 411 -39.24 16.60 29.08
CA GLU A 411 -38.67 17.85 29.58
C GLU A 411 -37.89 17.58 30.89
N HIS A 412 -36.66 18.07 30.96
CA HIS A 412 -35.75 17.84 32.08
C HIS A 412 -35.22 19.17 32.62
N ASP A 413 -35.25 19.36 33.94
CA ASP A 413 -34.90 20.64 34.58
C ASP A 413 -33.41 21.01 34.45
N ASN A 414 -32.54 20.01 34.28
CA ASN A 414 -31.11 20.23 34.04
C ASN A 414 -30.84 20.45 32.53
N PRO A 415 -30.39 21.66 32.10
CA PRO A 415 -30.16 21.98 30.69
C PRO A 415 -28.99 21.20 30.07
N ASP A 416 -27.95 20.88 30.84
CA ASP A 416 -26.78 20.12 30.34
C ASP A 416 -27.16 18.66 30.06
N HIS A 417 -27.96 18.06 30.95
CA HIS A 417 -28.46 16.70 30.75
C HIS A 417 -29.46 16.61 29.59
N LEU A 418 -30.33 17.62 29.45
CA LEU A 418 -31.24 17.72 28.31
C LEU A 418 -30.45 17.84 26.99
N LEU A 419 -29.39 18.65 26.96
CA LEU A 419 -28.52 18.78 25.79
C LEU A 419 -27.82 17.47 25.44
N GLU A 420 -27.34 16.72 26.43
CA GLU A 420 -26.76 15.39 26.23
C GLU A 420 -27.75 14.42 25.57
N LEU A 421 -28.99 14.35 26.08
CA LEU A 421 -30.06 13.53 25.51
C LEU A 421 -30.41 13.94 24.07
N LEU A 422 -30.45 15.25 23.79
CA LEU A 422 -30.67 15.78 22.44
C LEU A 422 -29.50 15.45 21.49
N ASN A 423 -28.27 15.44 21.99
CA ASN A 423 -27.07 15.14 21.18
C ASN A 423 -26.98 13.67 20.78
N LEU A 424 -27.49 12.74 21.60
CA LEU A 424 -27.60 11.32 21.22
C LEU A 424 -28.41 11.09 19.94
N LYS A 425 -29.25 12.04 19.54
CA LYS A 425 -30.09 11.99 18.33
C LYS A 425 -29.63 12.94 17.21
N TRP A 426 -28.50 13.62 17.38
CA TRP A 426 -28.06 14.69 16.47
C TRP A 426 -27.96 14.24 15.01
N SER A 427 -27.33 13.10 14.75
CA SER A 427 -27.16 12.60 13.37
C SER A 427 -28.49 12.32 12.67
N ARG A 428 -29.43 11.66 13.37
CA ARG A 428 -30.78 11.37 12.85
C ARG A 428 -31.56 12.65 12.61
N ASP A 429 -31.58 13.54 13.59
CA ASP A 429 -32.30 14.81 13.48
C ASP A 429 -31.68 15.71 12.39
N CYS A 430 -30.35 15.65 12.20
CA CYS A 430 -29.67 16.31 11.09
C CYS A 430 -30.14 15.78 9.73
N LEU A 431 -30.23 14.46 9.56
CA LEU A 431 -30.76 13.86 8.33
C LEU A 431 -32.22 14.23 8.09
N ILE A 432 -33.08 14.20 9.11
CA ILE A 432 -34.48 14.65 8.98
C ILE A 432 -34.51 16.12 8.55
N GLN A 433 -33.74 16.99 9.21
CA GLN A 433 -33.65 18.41 8.85
C GLN A 433 -33.17 18.59 7.41
N MET A 434 -32.16 17.84 6.96
CA MET A 434 -31.64 17.89 5.59
C MET A 434 -32.72 17.53 4.56
N LEU A 435 -33.43 16.41 4.78
CA LEU A 435 -34.48 15.94 3.88
C LEU A 435 -35.64 16.95 3.83
N LEU A 436 -36.11 17.43 4.98
CA LEU A 436 -37.16 18.46 5.05
C LEU A 436 -36.74 19.75 4.34
N THR A 437 -35.50 20.19 4.55
CA THR A 437 -34.93 21.39 3.90
C THR A 437 -34.85 21.23 2.38
N ALA A 438 -34.56 20.02 1.91
CA ALA A 438 -34.57 19.68 0.49
C ALA A 438 -35.98 19.53 -0.11
N GLY A 439 -37.04 19.62 0.71
CA GLY A 439 -38.43 19.56 0.28
C GLY A 439 -39.03 18.16 0.29
N ALA A 440 -38.60 17.31 1.24
CA ALA A 440 -39.24 16.03 1.48
C ALA A 440 -40.74 16.20 1.78
N GLU A 441 -41.57 15.42 1.10
CA GLU A 441 -43.01 15.42 1.29
C GLU A 441 -43.38 14.69 2.59
N THR A 442 -44.27 15.31 3.38
CA THR A 442 -44.84 14.72 4.60
C THR A 442 -46.28 14.25 4.40
N ASP A 443 -46.87 14.57 3.25
CA ASP A 443 -48.26 14.26 2.94
C ASP A 443 -48.43 12.75 2.69
N GLY A 444 -49.48 12.16 3.27
CA GLY A 444 -49.75 10.73 3.12
C GLY A 444 -48.92 9.80 4.02
N LEU A 445 -48.11 10.35 4.94
CA LEU A 445 -47.47 9.54 5.98
C LEU A 445 -48.51 8.91 6.94
N PRO A 446 -48.36 7.63 7.34
CA PRO A 446 -49.19 7.02 8.38
C PRO A 446 -49.11 7.79 9.71
N GLU A 447 -50.18 7.72 10.52
CA GLU A 447 -50.29 8.42 11.81
C GLU A 447 -49.09 8.14 12.74
N GLU A 448 -48.63 6.89 12.78
CA GLU A 448 -47.44 6.46 13.54
C GLU A 448 -46.16 7.23 13.16
N LEU A 449 -45.99 7.59 11.87
CA LEU A 449 -44.82 8.35 11.42
C LEU A 449 -44.99 9.87 11.62
N LEU A 450 -46.23 10.36 11.63
CA LEU A 450 -46.53 11.74 12.00
C LEU A 450 -46.20 11.99 13.48
N GLU A 451 -46.42 11.00 14.36
CA GLU A 451 -45.97 11.07 15.76
C GLU A 451 -44.45 11.20 15.86
N GLN A 452 -43.69 10.44 15.05
CA GLN A 452 -42.23 10.55 15.01
C GLN A 452 -41.74 11.92 14.54
N LEU A 453 -42.43 12.54 13.56
CA LEU A 453 -42.15 13.92 13.14
C LEU A 453 -42.51 14.94 14.23
N LEU A 454 -43.58 14.71 14.99
CA LEU A 454 -43.94 15.57 16.12
C LEU A 454 -42.87 15.50 17.22
N GLU A 455 -42.38 14.31 17.55
CA GLU A 455 -41.28 14.13 18.50
C GLU A 455 -40.01 14.84 18.02
N TYR A 456 -39.68 14.75 16.72
CA TYR A 456 -38.60 15.50 16.10
C TYR A 456 -38.77 17.02 16.30
N ASN A 457 -39.95 17.57 16.01
CA ASN A 457 -40.24 18.99 16.15
C ASN A 457 -40.15 19.45 17.62
N ASN A 458 -40.57 18.61 18.57
CA ASN A 458 -40.43 18.90 20.00
C ASN A 458 -38.96 18.98 20.41
N ARG A 459 -38.11 18.06 19.93
CA ARG A 459 -36.66 18.11 20.16
C ARG A 459 -36.04 19.37 19.55
N GLN A 460 -36.46 19.82 18.36
CA GLN A 460 -35.96 21.08 17.78
C GLN A 460 -36.33 22.29 18.65
N LYS A 461 -37.58 22.38 19.11
CA LYS A 461 -38.01 23.45 20.04
C LYS A 461 -37.21 23.44 21.34
N GLN A 462 -36.89 22.27 21.88
CA GLN A 462 -36.03 22.14 23.06
C GLN A 462 -34.60 22.64 22.78
N ARG A 463 -34.02 22.31 21.62
CA ARG A 463 -32.71 22.86 21.19
C ARG A 463 -32.75 24.38 21.05
N GLU A 464 -33.79 24.93 20.43
CA GLU A 464 -33.97 26.37 20.26
C GLU A 464 -34.04 27.10 21.62
N LYS A 465 -34.75 26.55 22.61
CA LYS A 465 -34.78 27.08 23.99
C LYS A 465 -33.38 27.12 24.63
N LEU A 466 -32.50 26.20 24.26
CA LEU A 466 -31.11 26.13 24.72
C LEU A 466 -30.14 26.96 23.85
N GLY A 467 -30.63 27.65 22.82
CA GLY A 467 -29.80 28.41 21.89
C GLY A 467 -29.01 27.55 20.90
N VAL A 468 -29.42 26.31 20.68
CA VAL A 468 -28.78 25.34 19.77
C VAL A 468 -29.65 25.17 18.52
N CYS A 469 -29.05 25.13 17.34
CA CYS A 469 -29.72 24.80 16.08
C CYS A 469 -28.95 23.71 15.34
N ILE A 470 -29.66 22.92 14.52
CA ILE A 470 -29.03 21.94 13.65
C ILE A 470 -28.49 22.65 12.41
N ASP A 471 -27.16 22.74 12.32
CA ASP A 471 -26.49 23.09 11.09
C ASP A 471 -26.40 21.85 10.19
N THR A 472 -27.16 21.86 9.11
CA THR A 472 -27.13 20.79 8.09
C THR A 472 -25.92 20.88 7.18
N GLY A 473 -25.25 22.05 7.13
CA GLY A 473 -24.16 22.34 6.22
C GLY A 473 -24.53 22.31 4.73
N LEU A 474 -25.81 22.22 4.36
CA LEU A 474 -26.28 22.18 2.97
C LEU A 474 -26.06 23.52 2.26
N ASP A 475 -25.53 23.49 1.04
CA ASP A 475 -25.60 24.65 0.14
C ASP A 475 -27.02 24.81 -0.41
N LEU A 476 -27.82 25.62 0.28
CA LEU A 476 -29.22 25.88 -0.07
C LEU A 476 -29.40 26.45 -1.49
N LYS A 477 -28.40 27.15 -2.03
CA LYS A 477 -28.47 27.68 -3.40
C LYS A 477 -28.38 26.53 -4.41
N LYS A 478 -27.43 25.62 -4.21
CA LYS A 478 -27.30 24.42 -5.06
C LYS A 478 -28.56 23.56 -4.96
N VAL A 479 -29.06 23.28 -3.75
CA VAL A 479 -30.28 22.49 -3.55
C VAL A 479 -31.46 23.12 -4.28
N ALA A 480 -31.67 24.44 -4.15
CA ALA A 480 -32.74 25.14 -4.85
C ALA A 480 -32.60 25.07 -6.38
N GLN A 481 -31.40 25.26 -6.92
CA GLN A 481 -31.11 25.16 -8.35
C GLN A 481 -31.40 23.74 -8.88
N SER A 482 -30.91 22.73 -8.17
CA SER A 482 -31.11 21.32 -8.51
C SER A 482 -32.59 20.93 -8.52
N ARG A 483 -33.39 21.42 -7.56
CA ARG A 483 -34.85 21.22 -7.54
C ARG A 483 -35.56 21.84 -8.74
N VAL A 484 -35.15 23.03 -9.16
CA VAL A 484 -35.70 23.68 -10.36
C VAL A 484 -35.36 22.85 -11.60
N GLN A 485 -34.11 22.39 -11.74
CA GLN A 485 -33.71 21.54 -12.87
C GLN A 485 -34.46 20.21 -12.90
N LEU A 486 -34.62 19.53 -11.77
CA LEU A 486 -35.45 18.33 -11.61
C LEU A 486 -36.89 18.57 -12.06
N SER A 487 -37.49 19.69 -11.63
CA SER A 487 -38.86 20.05 -12.00
C SER A 487 -39.02 20.29 -13.50
N LEU A 488 -38.02 20.93 -14.13
CA LEU A 488 -37.98 21.13 -15.58
C LEU A 488 -37.82 19.80 -16.34
N LYS A 489 -36.94 18.91 -15.88
CA LYS A 489 -36.78 17.55 -16.44
C LYS A 489 -38.08 16.75 -16.38
N LYS A 490 -38.77 16.73 -15.23
CA LYS A 490 -40.06 16.05 -15.07
C LYS A 490 -41.12 16.59 -16.04
N LYS A 491 -41.19 17.92 -16.22
CA LYS A 491 -42.10 18.56 -17.19
C LYS A 491 -41.76 18.26 -18.65
N ALA A 492 -40.47 18.17 -18.98
CA ALA A 492 -40.03 17.82 -20.33
C ALA A 492 -40.41 16.38 -20.69
N CYS A 493 -40.23 15.44 -19.76
CA CYS A 493 -40.61 14.03 -19.94
C CYS A 493 -42.14 13.83 -20.00
N SER A 494 -42.93 14.62 -19.28
CA SER A 494 -44.40 14.54 -19.38
C SER A 494 -44.96 15.21 -20.64
N GLY A 495 -44.27 16.19 -21.20
CA GLY A 495 -44.65 16.85 -22.45
C GLY A 495 -44.38 16.01 -23.71
N SER A 496 -43.41 15.08 -23.69
CA SER A 496 -43.08 14.21 -24.83
C SER A 496 -44.02 13.01 -25.03
N VAL A 497 -44.91 12.72 -24.08
CA VAL A 497 -45.88 11.61 -24.16
C VAL A 497 -47.21 12.05 -24.80
N ALA A 498 -47.38 13.34 -25.09
CA ALA A 498 -48.61 13.90 -25.64
C ALA A 498 -48.52 14.26 -27.14
N THR A 499 -47.92 13.41 -27.97
CA THR A 499 -48.14 13.43 -29.44
C THR A 499 -47.78 12.06 -30.04
N VAL A 500 -48.77 11.19 -30.18
CA VAL A 500 -49.03 10.36 -31.38
C VAL A 500 -50.54 10.18 -31.50
#